data_AF-A0A381Z7I8-F1
#
_entry.id   AF-A0A381Z7I8-F1
#
_cell.length_a   1.000
_cell.length_b   1.000
_cell.length_c   1.000
_cell.angle_alpha   90.00
_cell.angle_beta   90.00
_cell.angle_gamma   90.00
#
_symmetry.space_group_name_H-M   'P 1'
#
loop_
_entity.id
_entity.type
_entity.pdbx_description
1 polymer ?
#
loop_
_entity_poly.entity_id
_entity_poly.type
_entity_poly.pdbx_seq_one_letter_code
_entity_poly.pdbx_strand_id
1 'polypeptide(L)'
;MSSSLENRHRIRRSFGSLSAPINVPHLLKVQLDSFERFLQREVPPDQREDKGLEAVFRSVFPVSDFSGSSTLEFVHYRLGDPKYSVEECRVRGVTYACPIRAALRLIVWEKDSDSEVKHIRDIKEQDIYLGELPLMTPTGSFIINGTERVIVSQMHKSPGVVFTHDKGKSHSSGKLLYSARVIPQRGSWLDFEFDAKDVLYVRIDRRRKFHATILLRALGYTEDQLLKYFYQFEKLDLSDVKPGLDPDAQSYYIILDEEIILDQRLQLPITDPKTGEVLVNSGQRINKRLLKKLQKSKVKRLNVTLNELKGRIVAQTIYKDGSKDELIPCNTPLTAELLTKLAENGITEVDLLHIGPQNVGSSLRDTLALDKLSSPEQSLIELYKK
;
A
#
# COMPACT_ATOMS: atom_id res chain seq x y z
N MET A 1 -1.21 51.51 24.94
CA MET A 1 -2.45 50.78 24.60
C MET A 1 -3.41 50.90 25.77
N SER A 2 -4.60 51.42 25.52
CA SER A 2 -5.64 51.66 26.51
C SER A 2 -5.95 50.40 27.30
N SER A 3 -5.73 50.44 28.62
CA SER A 3 -6.11 49.38 29.54
C SER A 3 -7.62 49.15 29.43
N SER A 4 -8.02 47.96 29.00
CA SER A 4 -9.40 47.50 29.13
C SER A 4 -9.85 47.71 30.59
N LEU A 5 -11.00 48.36 30.75
CA LEU A 5 -11.44 49.07 31.96
C LEU A 5 -11.70 48.21 33.22
N GLU A 6 -11.41 46.91 33.23
CA GLU A 6 -11.94 46.00 34.27
C GLU A 6 -11.11 45.84 35.55
N ASN A 7 -9.83 46.25 35.58
CA ASN A 7 -8.95 45.99 36.72
C ASN A 7 -8.36 47.25 37.37
N ARG A 8 -9.22 48.20 37.76
CA ARG A 8 -8.78 49.42 38.49
C ARG A 8 -8.22 49.14 39.89
N HIS A 9 -8.55 48.01 40.51
CA HIS A 9 -8.18 47.75 41.92
C HIS A 9 -6.79 47.14 42.13
N ARG A 10 -6.17 46.52 41.12
CA ARG A 10 -4.82 45.92 41.27
C ARG A 10 -4.09 45.81 39.94
N ILE A 11 -3.10 46.68 39.72
CA ILE A 11 -2.26 46.65 38.53
C ILE A 11 -1.14 45.62 38.71
N ARG A 12 -1.12 44.59 37.85
CA ARG A 12 -0.02 43.62 37.78
C ARG A 12 1.14 44.20 36.97
N ARG A 13 2.29 44.44 37.61
CA ARG A 13 3.53 44.79 36.89
C ARG A 13 4.08 43.56 36.17
N SER A 14 4.32 43.67 34.87
CA SER A 14 4.99 42.66 34.06
C SER A 14 6.45 43.09 33.83
N PHE A 15 7.41 42.19 34.07
CA PHE A 15 8.84 42.42 33.81
C PHE A 15 9.30 41.79 32.49
N GLY A 16 8.38 41.23 31.70
CA GLY A 16 8.69 40.65 30.40
C GLY A 16 9.11 41.74 29.42
N SER A 17 10.32 41.61 28.85
CA SER A 17 10.86 42.52 27.84
C SER A 17 10.28 42.27 26.44
N LEU A 18 9.79 41.06 26.19
CA LEU A 18 9.18 40.66 24.91
C LEU A 18 7.68 40.96 24.91
N SER A 19 7.21 41.67 23.87
CA SER A 19 5.79 41.81 23.59
C SER A 19 5.26 40.56 22.89
N ALA A 20 4.21 39.92 23.42
CA ALA A 20 3.55 38.82 22.74
C ALA A 20 2.86 39.35 21.45
N PRO A 21 3.28 38.91 20.26
CA PRO A 21 2.72 39.41 19.00
C PRO A 21 1.30 38.88 18.74
N ILE A 22 0.89 37.83 19.44
CA ILE A 22 -0.39 37.15 19.30
C ILE A 22 -1.00 37.02 20.69
N ASN A 23 -2.29 37.31 20.79
CA ASN A 23 -3.05 37.12 22.03
C ASN A 23 -3.28 35.64 22.31
N VAL A 24 -3.38 35.29 23.60
CA VAL A 24 -3.71 33.91 24.00
C VAL A 24 -5.06 33.52 23.38
N PRO A 25 -5.13 32.44 22.58
CA PRO A 25 -6.37 32.00 21.98
C PRO A 25 -7.32 31.41 23.02
N HIS A 26 -8.60 31.25 22.65
CA HIS A 26 -9.57 30.59 23.50
C HIS A 26 -9.14 29.14 23.78
N LEU A 27 -8.83 28.81 25.04
CA LEU A 27 -8.18 27.55 25.40
C LEU A 27 -9.07 26.31 25.19
N LEU A 28 -10.40 26.50 25.18
CA LEU A 28 -11.37 25.42 24.94
C LEU A 28 -11.75 25.27 23.46
N LYS A 29 -11.18 26.11 22.58
CA LYS A 29 -11.54 26.19 21.16
C LYS A 29 -11.45 24.83 20.46
N VAL A 30 -10.43 24.04 20.76
CA VAL A 30 -10.24 22.71 20.15
C VAL A 30 -11.45 21.80 20.40
N GLN A 31 -12.00 21.78 21.62
CA GLN A 31 -13.14 20.94 21.97
C GLN A 31 -14.43 21.46 21.33
N LEU A 32 -14.70 22.76 21.50
CA LEU A 32 -15.89 23.42 20.96
C LEU A 32 -15.96 23.30 19.44
N ASP A 33 -14.88 23.67 18.73
CA ASP A 33 -14.81 23.60 17.27
C ASP A 33 -14.90 22.15 16.77
N SER A 34 -14.35 21.18 17.50
CA SER A 34 -14.47 19.76 17.11
C SER A 34 -15.90 19.26 17.21
N PHE A 35 -16.62 19.63 18.26
CA PHE A 35 -18.00 19.18 18.47
C PHE A 35 -18.97 19.90 17.52
N GLU A 36 -18.77 21.18 17.26
CA GLU A 36 -19.57 21.92 16.29
C GLU A 36 -19.37 21.35 14.87
N ARG A 37 -18.13 21.04 14.48
CA ARG A 37 -17.86 20.36 13.20
C ARG A 37 -18.52 18.98 13.09
N PHE A 38 -18.71 18.29 14.21
CA PHE A 38 -19.41 17.01 14.24
C PHE A 38 -20.93 17.18 14.06
N LEU A 39 -21.51 18.18 14.73
CA LEU A 39 -22.95 18.39 14.76
C LEU A 39 -23.52 19.21 13.61
N GLN A 40 -22.77 20.19 13.10
CA GLN A 40 -23.23 21.22 12.15
C GLN A 40 -24.63 21.76 12.50
N ARG A 41 -24.84 22.07 13.79
CA ARG A 41 -26.18 22.29 14.36
C ARG A 41 -26.84 23.54 13.78
N GLU A 42 -26.06 24.61 13.66
CA GLU A 42 -26.52 25.91 13.19
C GLU A 42 -26.45 26.05 11.66
N VAL A 43 -26.04 24.98 10.95
CA VAL A 43 -25.93 24.98 9.48
C VAL A 43 -27.23 24.42 8.87
N PRO A 44 -27.90 25.17 7.98
CA PRO A 44 -29.08 24.68 7.25
C PRO A 44 -28.78 23.36 6.52
N PRO A 45 -29.72 22.40 6.45
CA PRO A 45 -29.48 21.09 5.84
C PRO A 45 -28.82 21.13 4.46
N ASP A 46 -29.28 22.03 3.57
CA ASP A 46 -28.78 22.14 2.20
C ASP A 46 -27.36 22.71 2.09
N GLN A 47 -26.83 23.29 3.17
CA GLN A 47 -25.50 23.91 3.23
C GLN A 47 -24.51 23.11 4.08
N ARG A 48 -24.92 21.96 4.61
CA ARG A 48 -24.03 21.12 5.42
C ARG A 48 -22.94 20.51 4.56
N GLU A 49 -21.72 20.57 5.07
CA GLU A 49 -20.59 19.90 4.45
C GLU A 49 -20.65 18.40 4.74
N ASP A 50 -20.03 17.59 3.88
CA ASP A 50 -19.90 16.14 4.05
C ASP A 50 -18.88 15.79 5.17
N LYS A 51 -19.24 16.14 6.41
CA LYS A 51 -18.45 15.99 7.65
C LYS A 51 -19.36 15.67 8.83
N GLY A 52 -18.80 15.10 9.89
CA GLY A 52 -19.55 14.84 11.12
C GLY A 52 -20.73 13.89 10.91
N LEU A 53 -21.90 14.23 11.45
CA LEU A 53 -23.14 13.46 11.29
C LEU A 53 -23.57 13.30 9.82
N GLU A 54 -23.40 14.36 9.02
CA GLU A 54 -23.76 14.35 7.60
C GLU A 54 -22.99 13.26 6.83
N ALA A 55 -21.66 13.22 7.01
CA ALA A 55 -20.81 12.18 6.43
C ALA A 55 -21.14 10.77 6.91
N VAL A 56 -21.53 10.63 8.18
CA VAL A 56 -21.93 9.32 8.71
C VAL A 56 -23.19 8.83 7.98
N PHE A 57 -24.23 9.67 7.85
CA PHE A 57 -25.43 9.28 7.12
C PHE A 57 -25.16 9.00 5.65
N ARG A 58 -24.41 9.88 4.96
CA ARG A 58 -24.05 9.68 3.54
C ARG A 58 -23.15 8.48 3.30
N SER A 59 -22.37 8.03 4.29
CA SER A 59 -21.55 6.83 4.15
C SER A 59 -22.35 5.52 4.22
N VAL A 60 -23.55 5.57 4.81
CA VAL A 60 -24.42 4.40 4.99
C VAL A 60 -25.54 4.37 3.95
N PHE A 61 -26.09 5.54 3.62
CA PHE A 61 -27.20 5.69 2.69
C PHE A 61 -26.71 6.11 1.29
N PRO A 62 -27.38 5.66 0.21
CA PRO A 62 -28.62 4.87 0.21
C PRO A 62 -28.40 3.38 0.53
N VAL A 63 -29.38 2.77 1.18
CA VAL A 63 -29.41 1.32 1.44
C VAL A 63 -30.45 0.69 0.53
N SER A 64 -30.06 -0.29 -0.28
CA SER A 64 -30.99 -1.05 -1.12
C SER A 64 -31.19 -2.47 -0.59
N ASP A 65 -32.38 -3.01 -0.81
CA ASP A 65 -32.65 -4.42 -0.53
C ASP A 65 -31.89 -5.34 -1.52
N PHE A 66 -31.71 -6.60 -1.14
CA PHE A 66 -31.00 -7.58 -1.97
C PHE A 66 -31.65 -7.77 -3.35
N SER A 67 -32.98 -7.64 -3.43
CA SER A 67 -33.69 -7.77 -4.69
C SER A 67 -33.67 -6.49 -5.54
N GLY A 68 -33.25 -5.35 -4.99
CA GLY A 68 -33.29 -4.05 -5.64
C GLY A 68 -34.71 -3.51 -5.89
N SER A 69 -35.70 -4.01 -5.16
CA SER A 69 -37.11 -3.59 -5.18
C SER A 69 -37.37 -2.35 -4.33
N SER A 70 -36.52 -2.06 -3.35
CA SER A 70 -36.70 -0.95 -2.42
C SER A 70 -35.37 -0.31 -2.07
N THR A 71 -35.36 1.02 -2.03
CA THR A 71 -34.19 1.81 -1.65
C THR A 71 -34.58 2.80 -0.56
N LEU A 72 -33.81 2.84 0.51
CA LEU A 72 -33.94 3.81 1.59
C LEU A 72 -32.86 4.89 1.41
N GLU A 73 -33.28 6.13 1.26
CA GLU A 73 -32.43 7.30 1.08
C GLU A 73 -32.44 8.19 2.32
N PHE A 74 -31.33 8.86 2.56
CA PHE A 74 -31.21 9.89 3.58
C PHE A 74 -31.46 11.26 2.96
N VAL A 75 -32.39 12.03 3.54
CA VAL A 75 -32.71 13.39 3.10
C VAL A 75 -31.95 14.43 3.92
N HIS A 76 -32.21 14.47 5.24
CA HIS A 76 -31.51 15.34 6.20
C HIS A 76 -31.67 14.82 7.63
N TYR A 77 -30.89 15.36 8.57
CA TYR A 77 -31.14 15.16 10.01
C TYR A 77 -31.50 16.46 10.72
N ARG A 78 -32.22 16.34 11.83
CA ARG A 78 -32.58 17.43 12.75
C ARG A 78 -32.19 17.05 14.17
N LEU A 79 -31.59 18.01 14.87
CA LEU A 79 -31.33 17.93 16.30
C LEU A 79 -32.41 18.74 16.99
N GLY A 80 -33.20 18.10 17.86
CA GLY A 80 -34.19 18.82 18.67
C GLY A 80 -33.54 19.50 19.86
N ASP A 81 -34.35 20.21 20.64
CA ASP A 81 -33.87 20.84 21.86
C ASP A 81 -33.70 19.83 23.01
N PRO A 82 -32.72 20.05 23.91
CA PRO A 82 -32.56 19.24 25.10
C PRO A 82 -33.80 19.36 26.00
N LYS A 83 -34.23 18.24 26.57
CA LYS A 83 -35.42 18.19 27.43
C LYS A 83 -35.25 18.97 28.74
N TYR A 84 -34.02 19.06 29.23
CA TYR A 84 -33.67 19.69 30.50
C TYR A 84 -32.45 20.58 30.32
N SER A 85 -32.34 21.59 31.18
CA SER A 85 -31.14 22.42 31.28
C SER A 85 -29.95 21.67 31.91
N VAL A 86 -28.75 22.24 31.81
CA VAL A 86 -27.52 21.66 32.38
C VAL A 86 -27.64 21.52 33.91
N GLU A 87 -28.21 22.51 34.58
CA GLU A 87 -28.44 22.53 36.02
C GLU A 87 -29.43 21.45 36.45
N GLU A 88 -30.53 21.30 35.71
CA GLU A 88 -31.52 20.26 35.98
C GLU A 88 -30.95 18.85 35.77
N CYS A 89 -30.14 18.65 34.72
CA CYS A 89 -29.48 17.37 34.48
C CYS A 89 -28.57 16.97 35.65
N ARG A 90 -27.82 17.92 36.23
CA ARG A 90 -26.98 17.71 37.41
C ARG A 90 -27.81 17.30 38.63
N VAL A 91 -28.89 18.01 38.93
CA VAL A 91 -29.74 17.73 40.10
C VAL A 91 -30.50 16.41 39.95
N ARG A 92 -31.05 16.14 38.76
CA ARG A 92 -31.88 14.95 38.50
C ARG A 92 -31.06 13.69 38.25
N GLY A 93 -29.74 13.79 38.08
CA GLY A 93 -28.90 12.62 37.79
C GLY A 93 -29.06 12.10 36.36
N VAL A 94 -29.51 12.92 35.41
CA VAL A 94 -29.75 12.51 34.01
C VAL A 94 -28.70 13.08 33.05
N THR A 95 -28.63 12.55 31.84
CA THR A 95 -27.69 13.02 30.81
C THR A 95 -28.26 14.26 30.10
N TYR A 96 -27.41 15.26 29.86
CA TYR A 96 -27.76 16.42 29.04
C TYR A 96 -27.61 16.05 27.56
N ALA A 97 -28.74 15.85 26.88
CA ALA A 97 -28.78 15.34 25.51
C ALA A 97 -29.93 15.95 24.71
N CYS A 98 -29.79 15.94 23.38
CA CYS A 98 -30.85 16.29 22.44
C CYS A 98 -31.35 15.08 21.65
N PRO A 99 -32.64 15.04 21.28
CA PRO A 99 -33.15 14.00 20.39
C PRO A 99 -32.62 14.21 18.97
N ILE A 100 -32.10 13.15 18.34
CA ILE A 100 -31.72 13.14 16.92
C ILE A 100 -32.83 12.50 16.09
N ARG A 101 -33.24 13.18 15.02
CA ARG A 101 -34.19 12.67 14.03
C ARG A 101 -33.58 12.73 12.63
N ALA A 102 -33.87 11.76 11.79
CA ALA A 102 -33.48 11.77 10.38
C ALA A 102 -34.71 11.62 9.49
N ALA A 103 -34.83 12.49 8.50
CA ALA A 103 -35.77 12.33 7.40
C ALA A 103 -35.21 11.28 6.45
N LEU A 104 -35.87 10.12 6.39
CA LEU A 104 -35.54 9.06 5.46
C LEU A 104 -36.66 8.93 4.42
N ARG A 105 -36.26 8.64 3.18
CA ARG A 105 -37.18 8.44 2.06
C ARG A 105 -37.08 7.00 1.58
N LEU A 106 -38.16 6.24 1.72
CA LEU A 106 -38.31 4.91 1.16
C LEU A 106 -38.88 5.02 -0.25
N ILE A 107 -38.11 4.57 -1.24
CA ILE A 107 -38.52 4.45 -2.63
C ILE A 107 -38.78 2.98 -2.94
N VAL A 108 -40.00 2.67 -3.38
CA VAL A 108 -40.37 1.34 -3.85
C VAL A 108 -40.36 1.33 -5.36
N TRP A 109 -39.58 0.42 -5.94
CA TRP A 109 -39.42 0.25 -7.38
C TRP A 109 -40.39 -0.81 -7.90
N GLU A 110 -41.05 -0.50 -9.02
CA GLU A 110 -41.77 -1.49 -9.81
C GLU A 110 -40.80 -2.13 -10.80
N LYS A 111 -40.75 -3.46 -10.80
CA LYS A 111 -39.97 -4.23 -11.77
C LYS A 111 -40.90 -4.63 -12.91
N ASP A 112 -40.76 -4.01 -14.07
CA ASP A 112 -41.33 -4.55 -15.30
C ASP A 112 -40.46 -5.70 -15.81
N SER A 113 -41.08 -6.82 -16.19
CA SER A 113 -40.38 -8.02 -16.63
C SER A 113 -39.67 -7.88 -18.00
N ASP A 114 -40.00 -6.85 -18.77
CA ASP A 114 -39.54 -6.65 -20.15
C ASP A 114 -38.60 -5.43 -20.36
N SER A 115 -38.22 -4.71 -19.29
CA SER A 115 -37.40 -3.49 -19.36
C SER A 115 -36.41 -3.41 -18.19
N GLU A 116 -35.16 -3.01 -18.45
CA GLU A 116 -34.17 -2.71 -17.40
C GLU A 116 -34.44 -1.37 -16.67
N VAL A 117 -35.43 -0.60 -17.11
CA VAL A 117 -35.77 0.71 -16.52
C VAL A 117 -36.68 0.49 -15.32
N LYS A 118 -36.18 0.82 -14.12
CA LYS A 118 -36.97 0.78 -12.88
C LYS A 118 -37.92 1.98 -12.82
N HIS A 119 -39.21 1.72 -12.72
CA HIS A 119 -40.21 2.75 -12.47
C HIS A 119 -40.45 2.93 -10.97
N ILE A 120 -40.66 4.18 -10.53
CA ILE A 120 -40.97 4.48 -9.14
C ILE A 120 -42.45 4.16 -8.91
N ARG A 121 -42.72 3.20 -8.02
CA ARG A 121 -44.09 2.83 -7.62
C ARG A 121 -44.63 3.75 -6.54
N ASP A 122 -43.82 3.99 -5.51
CA ASP A 122 -44.23 4.72 -4.31
C ASP A 122 -43.01 5.39 -3.66
N ILE A 123 -43.23 6.55 -3.06
CA ILE A 123 -42.24 7.29 -2.30
C ILE A 123 -42.87 7.67 -0.96
N LYS A 124 -42.26 7.21 0.14
CA LYS A 124 -42.66 7.57 1.49
C LYS A 124 -41.50 8.24 2.22
N GLU A 125 -41.69 9.49 2.62
CA GLU A 125 -40.72 10.25 3.40
C GLU A 125 -41.22 10.40 4.85
N GLN A 126 -40.36 10.11 5.82
CA GLN A 126 -40.72 10.20 7.23
C GLN A 126 -39.53 10.64 8.10
N ASP A 127 -39.81 11.51 9.06
CA ASP A 127 -38.88 11.87 10.14
C ASP A 127 -38.86 10.75 11.20
N ILE A 128 -37.76 10.01 11.27
CA ILE A 128 -37.56 8.89 12.20
C ILE A 128 -36.69 9.35 13.38
N TYR A 129 -37.12 9.03 14.59
CA TYR A 129 -36.32 9.23 15.81
C TYR A 129 -35.24 8.16 15.94
N LEU A 130 -33.98 8.58 16.07
CA LEU A 130 -32.82 7.69 16.11
C LEU A 130 -32.19 7.55 17.50
N GLY A 131 -32.67 8.31 18.48
CA GLY A 131 -32.16 8.29 19.86
C GLY A 131 -31.81 9.69 20.38
N GLU A 132 -31.06 9.71 21.48
CA GLU A 132 -30.55 10.95 22.08
C GLU A 132 -29.04 11.03 21.93
N LEU A 133 -28.54 12.24 21.64
CA LEU A 133 -27.13 12.54 21.54
C LEU A 133 -26.72 13.48 22.69
N PRO A 134 -25.73 13.12 23.53
CA PRO A 134 -25.21 14.01 24.55
C PRO A 134 -24.72 15.32 23.96
N LEU A 135 -25.13 16.44 24.55
CA LEU A 135 -24.71 17.77 24.12
C LEU A 135 -23.55 18.29 24.98
N MET A 136 -22.65 19.03 24.34
CA MET A 136 -21.56 19.71 25.01
C MET A 136 -22.08 21.00 25.68
N THR A 137 -21.60 21.28 26.89
CA THR A 137 -21.85 22.53 27.61
C THR A 137 -20.98 23.67 27.04
N PRO A 138 -21.28 24.95 27.35
CA PRO A 138 -20.43 26.07 26.94
C PRO A 138 -18.99 26.00 27.47
N THR A 139 -18.74 25.20 28.51
CA THR A 139 -17.41 24.99 29.12
C THR A 139 -16.65 23.82 28.48
N GLY A 140 -17.18 23.17 27.44
CA GLY A 140 -16.52 22.08 26.75
C GLY A 140 -16.62 20.72 27.45
N SER A 141 -17.56 20.58 28.38
CA SER A 141 -17.83 19.35 29.14
C SER A 141 -19.16 18.71 28.73
N PHE A 142 -19.45 17.53 29.27
CA PHE A 142 -20.71 16.80 29.06
C PHE A 142 -21.28 16.40 30.42
N ILE A 143 -22.60 16.51 30.59
CA ILE A 143 -23.28 15.95 31.77
C ILE A 143 -23.76 14.56 31.43
N ILE A 144 -23.14 13.53 32.01
CA ILE A 144 -23.50 12.12 31.83
C ILE A 144 -23.98 11.59 33.18
N ASN A 145 -25.26 11.20 33.26
CA ASN A 145 -25.90 10.74 34.50
C ASN A 145 -25.66 11.72 35.67
N GLY A 146 -25.92 13.02 35.43
CA GLY A 146 -25.74 14.12 36.39
C GLY A 146 -24.29 14.49 36.72
N THR A 147 -23.31 13.73 36.24
CA THR A 147 -21.89 13.98 36.49
C THR A 147 -21.23 14.66 35.30
N GLU A 148 -20.43 15.69 35.56
CA GLU A 148 -19.67 16.39 34.52
C GLU A 148 -18.43 15.58 34.09
N ARG A 149 -18.29 15.41 32.78
CA ARG A 149 -17.21 14.64 32.14
C ARG A 149 -16.60 15.43 31.00
N VAL A 150 -15.33 15.16 30.71
CA VAL A 150 -14.61 15.76 29.58
C VAL A 150 -14.05 14.65 28.70
N ILE A 151 -14.12 14.85 27.38
CA ILE A 151 -13.51 13.94 26.41
C ILE A 151 -12.09 14.44 26.10
N VAL A 152 -11.10 13.60 26.37
CA VAL A 152 -9.70 13.92 26.11
C VAL A 152 -9.36 13.63 24.65
N SER A 153 -8.69 14.57 23.99
CA SER A 153 -8.22 14.39 22.62
C SER A 153 -7.19 13.25 22.56
N GLN A 154 -7.45 12.24 21.73
CA GLN A 154 -6.55 11.10 21.57
C GLN A 154 -5.50 11.39 20.50
N MET A 155 -4.24 11.06 20.80
CA MET A 155 -3.16 11.03 19.81
C MET A 155 -2.99 9.60 19.29
N HIS A 156 -3.13 9.41 17.98
CA HIS A 156 -2.92 8.12 17.32
C HIS A 156 -2.13 8.32 16.02
N LYS A 157 -1.59 7.23 15.48
CA LYS A 157 -0.86 7.26 14.21
C LYS A 157 -1.84 7.58 13.08
N SER A 158 -1.46 8.52 12.21
CA SER A 158 -2.24 8.82 11.01
C SER A 158 -2.31 7.60 10.10
N PRO A 159 -3.45 7.40 9.40
CA PRO A 159 -3.53 6.45 8.30
C PRO A 159 -2.45 6.75 7.25
N GLY A 160 -1.93 5.70 6.61
CA GLY A 160 -0.87 5.80 5.61
C GLY A 160 0.13 4.65 5.68
N VAL A 161 1.27 4.83 5.02
CA VAL A 161 2.35 3.83 4.99
C VAL A 161 3.51 4.33 5.83
N VAL A 162 3.99 3.49 6.75
CA VAL A 162 5.10 3.80 7.64
C VAL A 162 6.23 2.82 7.43
N PHE A 163 7.39 3.31 7.05
CA PHE A 163 8.62 2.54 6.92
C PHE A 163 9.47 2.66 8.18
N THR A 164 9.90 1.54 8.75
CA THR A 164 10.75 1.52 9.95
C THR A 164 11.81 0.42 9.86
N HIS A 165 12.83 0.51 10.71
CA HIS A 165 13.79 -0.57 10.90
C HIS A 165 14.01 -0.84 12.39
N ASP A 166 14.41 -2.07 12.71
CA ASP A 166 14.63 -2.55 14.09
C ASP A 166 15.88 -1.97 14.78
N LYS A 167 16.64 -1.11 14.07
CA LYS A 167 17.94 -0.57 14.48
C LYS A 167 18.98 -1.67 14.80
N GLY A 168 18.87 -2.84 14.16
CA GLY A 168 19.78 -3.97 14.32
C GLY A 168 19.66 -4.68 15.67
N LYS A 169 18.54 -4.47 16.38
CA LYS A 169 18.32 -5.06 17.71
C LYS A 169 17.73 -6.46 17.66
N SER A 170 17.03 -6.82 16.59
CA SER A 170 16.27 -8.07 16.53
C SER A 170 17.12 -9.28 16.13
N HIS A 171 18.29 -9.09 15.52
CA HIS A 171 19.16 -10.18 15.10
C HIS A 171 20.61 -9.93 15.54
N SER A 172 21.31 -10.97 15.99
CA SER A 172 22.67 -10.89 16.54
C SER A 172 23.73 -10.41 15.54
N SER A 173 23.46 -10.53 14.23
CA SER A 173 24.36 -9.99 13.20
C SER A 173 24.38 -8.46 13.13
N GLY A 174 23.48 -7.76 13.82
CA GLY A 174 23.34 -6.31 13.75
C GLY A 174 22.77 -5.79 12.42
N LYS A 175 22.34 -6.70 11.52
CA LYS A 175 21.70 -6.35 10.25
C LYS A 175 20.40 -5.60 10.51
N LEU A 176 20.20 -4.49 9.82
CA LEU A 176 18.97 -3.72 9.88
C LEU A 176 17.84 -4.48 9.19
N LEU A 177 16.77 -4.79 9.93
CA LEU A 177 15.56 -5.38 9.38
C LEU A 177 14.54 -4.29 9.11
N TYR A 178 14.24 -4.07 7.83
CA TYR A 178 13.26 -3.10 7.39
C TYR A 178 11.85 -3.69 7.43
N SER A 179 10.88 -2.83 7.70
CA SER A 179 9.46 -3.17 7.70
C SER A 179 8.64 -1.99 7.16
N ALA A 180 7.52 -2.31 6.53
CA ALA A 180 6.54 -1.35 6.04
C ALA A 180 5.18 -1.71 6.63
N ARG A 181 4.51 -0.74 7.26
CA ARG A 181 3.18 -0.91 7.85
C ARG A 181 2.18 -0.02 7.13
N VAL A 182 1.12 -0.63 6.61
CA VAL A 182 -0.04 0.05 6.04
C VAL A 182 -1.09 0.18 7.13
N ILE A 183 -1.35 1.42 7.55
CA ILE A 183 -2.35 1.78 8.57
C ILE A 183 -3.57 2.32 7.82
N PRO A 184 -4.68 1.56 7.73
CA PRO A 184 -5.90 2.08 7.13
C PRO A 184 -6.62 3.02 8.09
N GLN A 185 -7.51 3.87 7.55
CA GLN A 185 -8.43 4.65 8.37
C GLN A 185 -9.49 3.76 9.05
N ARG A 186 -9.93 2.70 8.35
CA ARG A 186 -10.83 1.65 8.86
C ARG A 186 -10.42 0.31 8.25
N GLY A 187 -10.46 -0.75 9.04
CA GLY A 187 -10.16 -2.11 8.58
C GLY A 187 -8.80 -2.64 9.02
N SER A 188 -8.36 -3.71 8.37
CA SER A 188 -7.22 -4.52 8.78
C SER A 188 -5.88 -3.90 8.43
N TRP A 189 -4.91 -4.03 9.34
CA TRP A 189 -3.54 -3.55 9.14
C TRP A 189 -2.72 -4.55 8.33
N LEU A 190 -1.89 -4.07 7.43
CA LEU A 190 -0.93 -4.89 6.67
C LEU A 190 0.50 -4.54 7.09
N ASP A 191 1.22 -5.53 7.60
CA ASP A 191 2.61 -5.39 8.03
C ASP A 191 3.51 -6.23 7.13
N PHE A 192 4.41 -5.59 6.39
CA PHE A 192 5.49 -6.23 5.64
C PHE A 192 6.80 -6.14 6.44
N GLU A 193 7.56 -7.22 6.48
CA GLU A 193 8.82 -7.27 7.22
C GLU A 193 9.84 -8.19 6.53
N PHE A 194 11.11 -7.81 6.56
CA PHE A 194 12.21 -8.69 6.19
C PHE A 194 12.72 -9.49 7.39
N ASP A 195 13.11 -10.73 7.15
CA ASP A 195 13.88 -11.50 8.13
C ASP A 195 15.40 -11.36 7.93
N ALA A 196 16.19 -12.02 8.78
CA ALA A 196 17.66 -11.98 8.70
C ALA A 196 18.23 -12.54 7.38
N LYS A 197 17.49 -13.44 6.72
CA LYS A 197 17.82 -14.09 5.45
C LYS A 197 17.25 -13.34 4.23
N ASP A 198 16.79 -12.10 4.40
CA ASP A 198 16.16 -11.28 3.36
C ASP A 198 14.86 -11.87 2.77
N VAL A 199 14.18 -12.74 3.50
CA VAL A 199 12.87 -13.26 3.08
C VAL A 199 11.79 -12.24 3.48
N LEU A 200 10.93 -11.91 2.52
CA LEU A 200 9.85 -10.94 2.71
C LEU A 200 8.58 -11.63 3.22
N TYR A 201 8.17 -11.23 4.41
CA TYR A 201 6.94 -11.70 5.05
C TYR A 201 5.87 -10.62 5.09
N VAL A 202 4.62 -11.05 5.17
CA VAL A 202 3.47 -10.20 5.45
C VAL A 202 2.66 -10.76 6.63
N ARG A 203 2.02 -9.87 7.39
CA ARG A 203 1.07 -10.17 8.47
C ARG A 203 -0.15 -9.29 8.30
N ILE A 204 -1.33 -9.88 8.49
CA ILE A 204 -2.61 -9.15 8.51
C ILE A 204 -3.09 -9.10 9.96
N ASP A 205 -3.44 -7.92 10.47
CA ASP A 205 -3.94 -7.69 11.83
C ASP A 205 -3.08 -8.33 12.95
N ARG A 206 -1.75 -8.29 12.76
CA ARG A 206 -0.77 -8.88 13.69
C ARG A 206 -0.96 -10.39 13.92
N ARG A 207 -1.63 -11.10 13.00
CA ARG A 207 -1.70 -12.57 12.97
C ARG A 207 -0.35 -13.18 12.54
N ARG A 208 -0.35 -14.49 12.31
CA ARG A 208 0.83 -15.26 11.91
C ARG A 208 1.39 -14.73 10.60
N LYS A 209 2.72 -14.65 10.51
CA LYS A 209 3.42 -14.27 9.28
C LYS A 209 3.37 -15.37 8.22
N PHE A 210 3.29 -14.95 6.97
CA PHE A 210 3.37 -15.79 5.78
C PHE A 210 4.14 -15.05 4.67
N HIS A 211 4.60 -15.75 3.63
CA HIS A 211 5.39 -15.12 2.57
C HIS A 211 4.57 -14.06 1.84
N ALA A 212 5.16 -12.89 1.59
CA ALA A 212 4.46 -11.78 0.93
C ALA A 212 3.98 -12.14 -0.49
N THR A 213 4.64 -13.07 -1.15
CA THR A 213 4.28 -13.57 -2.48
C THR A 213 2.90 -14.25 -2.49
N ILE A 214 2.49 -14.90 -1.38
CA ILE A 214 1.16 -15.52 -1.27
C ILE A 214 0.07 -14.44 -1.37
N LEU A 215 0.26 -13.28 -0.73
CA LEU A 215 -0.68 -12.17 -0.86
C LEU A 215 -0.74 -11.65 -2.29
N LEU A 216 0.40 -11.52 -2.96
CA LEU A 216 0.46 -11.04 -4.34
C LEU A 216 -0.20 -12.02 -5.31
N ARG A 217 -0.01 -13.33 -5.14
CA ARG A 217 -0.71 -14.36 -5.92
C ARG A 217 -2.21 -14.37 -5.66
N ALA A 218 -2.63 -14.16 -4.41
CA ALA A 218 -4.04 -14.05 -4.07
C ALA A 218 -4.72 -12.84 -4.75
N LEU A 219 -3.97 -11.80 -5.11
CA LEU A 219 -4.43 -10.67 -5.95
C LEU A 219 -4.48 -11.00 -7.45
N GLY A 220 -4.08 -12.21 -7.85
CA GLY A 220 -4.16 -12.70 -9.24
C GLY A 220 -2.85 -12.59 -10.03
N TYR A 221 -1.74 -12.21 -9.41
CA TYR A 221 -0.45 -12.13 -10.11
C TYR A 221 0.20 -13.50 -10.28
N THR A 222 0.75 -13.77 -11.47
CA THR A 222 1.60 -14.94 -11.73
C THR A 222 3.05 -14.68 -11.37
N GLU A 223 3.86 -15.72 -11.24
CA GLU A 223 5.30 -15.60 -10.95
C GLU A 223 6.03 -14.77 -12.01
N ASP A 224 5.77 -15.05 -13.29
CA ASP A 224 6.30 -14.30 -14.43
C ASP A 224 6.01 -12.80 -14.33
N GLN A 225 4.78 -12.44 -13.95
CA GLN A 225 4.38 -11.05 -13.79
C GLN A 225 5.10 -10.39 -12.62
N LEU A 226 5.24 -11.11 -11.50
CA LEU A 226 5.94 -10.60 -10.32
C LEU A 226 7.43 -10.40 -10.61
N LEU A 227 8.09 -11.39 -11.21
CA LEU A 227 9.49 -11.25 -11.58
C LEU A 227 9.71 -10.10 -12.55
N LYS A 228 8.85 -9.95 -13.56
CA LYS A 228 8.90 -8.83 -14.52
C LYS A 228 8.65 -7.47 -13.88
N TYR A 229 7.82 -7.39 -12.85
CA TYR A 229 7.52 -6.14 -12.16
C TYR A 229 8.69 -5.66 -11.29
N PHE A 230 9.37 -6.58 -10.61
CA PHE A 230 10.39 -6.24 -9.60
C PHE A 230 11.83 -6.31 -10.11
N TYR A 231 12.07 -6.96 -11.25
CA TYR A 231 13.41 -7.17 -11.80
C TYR A 231 13.51 -6.70 -13.25
N GLN A 232 14.69 -6.20 -13.63
CA GLN A 232 15.07 -6.03 -15.02
C GLN A 232 15.60 -7.36 -15.58
N PHE A 233 15.42 -7.58 -16.88
CA PHE A 233 15.84 -8.82 -17.54
C PHE A 233 17.08 -8.58 -18.40
N GLU A 234 18.07 -9.46 -18.26
CA GLU A 234 19.21 -9.60 -19.17
C GLU A 234 18.91 -10.72 -20.16
N LYS A 235 19.22 -10.51 -21.44
CA LYS A 235 19.01 -11.57 -22.45
C LYS A 235 20.28 -12.40 -22.64
N LEU A 236 20.15 -13.71 -22.48
CA LEU A 236 21.14 -14.70 -22.86
C LEU A 236 20.87 -15.16 -24.29
N ASP A 237 21.89 -15.08 -25.13
CA ASP A 237 21.90 -15.54 -26.51
C ASP A 237 22.62 -16.89 -26.59
N LEU A 238 21.86 -17.89 -27.01
CA LEU A 238 22.26 -19.30 -27.17
C LEU A 238 22.35 -19.70 -28.64
N SER A 239 22.29 -18.75 -29.59
CA SER A 239 22.29 -19.05 -31.03
C SER A 239 23.49 -19.88 -31.50
N ASP A 240 24.63 -19.73 -30.83
CA ASP A 240 25.89 -20.41 -31.16
C ASP A 240 26.09 -21.73 -30.37
N VAL A 241 25.18 -22.04 -29.45
CA VAL A 241 25.21 -23.24 -28.61
C VAL A 241 24.61 -24.42 -29.38
N LYS A 242 25.35 -25.52 -29.46
CA LYS A 242 24.93 -26.72 -30.20
C LYS A 242 24.62 -27.88 -29.23
N PRO A 243 23.55 -28.64 -29.49
CA PRO A 243 23.23 -29.83 -28.71
C PRO A 243 24.32 -30.90 -28.88
N GLY A 244 24.65 -31.60 -27.80
CA GLY A 244 25.62 -32.71 -27.80
C GLY A 244 27.10 -32.34 -27.72
N LEU A 245 27.44 -31.04 -27.69
CA LEU A 245 28.79 -30.57 -27.38
C LEU A 245 28.98 -30.35 -25.87
N ASP A 246 30.20 -30.56 -25.38
CA ASP A 246 30.56 -30.29 -23.99
C ASP A 246 30.24 -28.83 -23.62
N PRO A 247 29.37 -28.55 -22.63
CA PRO A 247 28.99 -27.19 -22.24
C PRO A 247 30.16 -26.26 -21.92
N ASP A 248 31.30 -26.79 -21.45
CA ASP A 248 32.50 -26.01 -21.13
C ASP A 248 33.29 -25.57 -22.38
N ALA A 249 33.09 -26.25 -23.52
CA ALA A 249 33.74 -25.92 -24.79
C ALA A 249 32.93 -24.94 -25.66
N GLN A 250 31.75 -24.51 -25.19
CA GLN A 250 30.84 -23.65 -25.95
C GLN A 250 31.00 -22.17 -25.57
N SER A 251 30.65 -21.30 -26.52
CA SER A 251 30.63 -19.85 -26.29
C SER A 251 29.21 -19.39 -25.99
N TYR A 252 29.05 -18.58 -24.95
CA TYR A 252 27.77 -18.01 -24.56
C TYR A 252 27.85 -16.49 -24.62
N TYR A 253 26.73 -15.85 -24.93
CA TYR A 253 26.70 -14.41 -25.08
C TYR A 253 25.54 -13.78 -24.33
N ILE A 254 25.79 -12.67 -23.64
CA ILE A 254 24.72 -11.80 -23.15
C ILE A 254 24.51 -10.66 -24.15
N ILE A 255 23.26 -10.37 -24.49
CA ILE A 255 22.93 -9.20 -25.31
C ILE A 255 23.17 -7.95 -24.47
N LEU A 256 23.93 -7.02 -25.02
CA LEU A 256 24.29 -5.78 -24.33
C LEU A 256 23.05 -4.91 -24.13
N ASP A 257 22.71 -4.68 -22.87
CA ASP A 257 21.76 -3.66 -22.44
C ASP A 257 22.51 -2.51 -21.76
N GLU A 258 22.28 -1.28 -22.23
CA GLU A 258 23.04 -0.09 -21.81
C GLU A 258 22.75 0.34 -20.37
N GLU A 259 21.52 0.12 -19.90
CA GLU A 259 21.11 0.48 -18.54
C GLU A 259 21.69 -0.52 -17.55
N ILE A 260 21.64 -1.80 -17.92
CA ILE A 260 22.07 -2.88 -17.04
C ILE A 260 23.59 -2.94 -16.94
N ILE A 261 24.32 -2.78 -18.05
CA ILE A 261 25.79 -2.94 -18.08
C ILE A 261 26.54 -1.83 -17.35
N LEU A 262 25.87 -0.69 -17.11
CA LEU A 262 26.48 0.46 -16.45
C LEU A 262 26.90 0.08 -15.02
N ASP A 263 28.11 0.48 -14.65
CA ASP A 263 28.72 0.21 -13.34
C ASP A 263 28.99 -1.26 -13.00
N GLN A 264 28.74 -2.17 -13.95
CA GLN A 264 29.15 -3.56 -13.82
C GLN A 264 30.66 -3.76 -14.02
N ARG A 265 31.17 -4.87 -13.49
CA ARG A 265 32.52 -5.37 -13.71
C ARG A 265 32.42 -6.77 -14.30
N LEU A 266 32.80 -6.91 -15.56
CA LEU A 266 32.81 -8.20 -16.24
C LEU A 266 34.10 -8.97 -15.96
N GLN A 267 34.02 -10.30 -15.89
CA GLN A 267 35.19 -11.16 -15.71
C GLN A 267 36.00 -11.28 -17.00
N LEU A 268 35.34 -11.29 -18.15
CA LEU A 268 36.00 -11.33 -19.45
C LEU A 268 36.23 -9.91 -20.01
N PRO A 269 37.34 -9.69 -20.74
CA PRO A 269 37.55 -8.44 -21.46
C PRO A 269 36.55 -8.31 -22.62
N ILE A 270 36.11 -7.08 -22.89
CA ILE A 270 35.28 -6.78 -24.08
C ILE A 270 36.21 -6.33 -25.20
N THR A 271 36.15 -6.99 -26.35
CA THR A 271 36.91 -6.64 -27.54
C THR A 271 36.03 -5.99 -28.60
N ASP A 272 36.64 -5.18 -29.46
CA ASP A 272 35.99 -4.63 -30.65
C ASP A 272 35.73 -5.76 -31.66
N PRO A 273 34.49 -5.97 -32.11
CA PRO A 273 34.15 -7.04 -33.06
C PRO A 273 34.88 -6.93 -34.40
N LYS A 274 35.35 -5.73 -34.78
CA LYS A 274 36.00 -5.48 -36.08
C LYS A 274 37.52 -5.50 -35.98
N THR A 275 38.07 -4.91 -34.92
CA THR A 275 39.53 -4.72 -34.80
C THR A 275 40.19 -5.72 -33.86
N GLY A 276 39.41 -6.39 -33.00
CA GLY A 276 39.93 -7.25 -31.94
C GLY A 276 40.59 -6.48 -30.79
N GLU A 277 40.60 -5.15 -30.82
CA GLU A 277 41.17 -4.31 -29.76
C GLU A 277 40.37 -4.48 -28.47
N VAL A 278 41.05 -4.62 -27.32
CA VAL A 278 40.39 -4.64 -26.02
C VAL A 278 39.80 -3.26 -25.71
N LEU A 279 38.47 -3.17 -25.68
CA LEU A 279 37.72 -1.96 -25.34
C LEU A 279 37.60 -1.76 -23.83
N VAL A 280 37.40 -2.87 -23.10
CA VAL A 280 37.27 -2.91 -21.63
C VAL A 280 38.07 -4.10 -21.11
N ASN A 281 38.94 -3.85 -20.14
CA ASN A 281 39.75 -4.90 -19.51
C ASN A 281 38.89 -5.73 -18.53
N SER A 282 39.30 -6.98 -18.30
CA SER A 282 38.74 -7.83 -17.24
C SER A 282 38.73 -7.10 -15.89
N GLY A 283 37.61 -7.18 -15.16
CA GLY A 283 37.40 -6.57 -13.86
C GLY A 283 37.22 -5.04 -13.87
N GLN A 284 37.37 -4.38 -15.03
CA GLN A 284 37.21 -2.94 -15.13
C GLN A 284 35.74 -2.53 -15.01
N ARG A 285 35.45 -1.54 -14.15
CA ARG A 285 34.10 -0.97 -14.01
C ARG A 285 33.72 -0.20 -15.26
N ILE A 286 32.56 -0.52 -15.83
CA ILE A 286 32.04 0.14 -17.03
C ILE A 286 31.40 1.47 -16.64
N ASN A 287 32.08 2.58 -16.93
CA ASN A 287 31.56 3.93 -16.74
C ASN A 287 30.93 4.47 -18.02
N LYS A 288 30.28 5.65 -17.94
CA LYS A 288 29.64 6.31 -19.09
C LYS A 288 30.59 6.56 -20.28
N ARG A 289 31.90 6.73 -20.04
CA ARG A 289 32.89 6.92 -21.12
C ARG A 289 33.14 5.60 -21.86
N LEU A 290 33.31 4.50 -21.14
CA LEU A 290 33.49 3.18 -21.73
C LEU A 290 32.22 2.71 -22.45
N LEU A 291 31.04 2.97 -21.88
CA LEU A 291 29.76 2.69 -22.54
C LEU A 291 29.67 3.39 -23.91
N LYS A 292 30.05 4.67 -23.99
CA LYS A 292 30.15 5.38 -25.29
C LYS A 292 31.18 4.77 -26.25
N LYS A 293 32.27 4.17 -25.75
CA LYS A 293 33.24 3.44 -26.59
C LYS A 293 32.59 2.18 -27.16
N LEU A 294 31.88 1.40 -26.33
CA LEU A 294 31.15 0.20 -26.73
C LEU A 294 30.08 0.50 -27.80
N GLN A 295 29.33 1.59 -27.62
CA GLN A 295 28.36 2.08 -28.60
C GLN A 295 29.01 2.42 -29.95
N LYS A 296 30.12 3.15 -29.95
CA LYS A 296 30.86 3.51 -31.17
C LYS A 296 31.37 2.28 -31.93
N SER A 297 31.86 1.29 -31.20
CA SER A 297 32.31 0.01 -31.75
C SER A 297 31.17 -0.93 -32.14
N LYS A 298 29.91 -0.55 -31.90
CA LYS A 298 28.69 -1.33 -32.21
C LYS A 298 28.71 -2.74 -31.60
N VAL A 299 29.23 -2.87 -30.38
CA VAL A 299 29.19 -4.13 -29.63
C VAL A 299 27.73 -4.44 -29.28
N LYS A 300 27.25 -5.62 -29.68
CA LYS A 300 25.87 -6.08 -29.41
C LYS A 300 25.80 -7.25 -28.43
N ARG A 301 26.85 -8.07 -28.39
CA ARG A 301 26.93 -9.31 -27.61
C ARG A 301 28.19 -9.27 -26.76
N LEU A 302 28.10 -9.77 -25.54
CA LEU A 302 29.17 -9.83 -24.56
C LEU A 302 29.46 -11.31 -24.27
N ASN A 303 30.69 -11.75 -24.46
CA ASN A 303 31.08 -13.13 -24.19
C ASN A 303 31.05 -13.38 -22.67
N VAL A 304 30.48 -14.51 -22.27
CA VAL A 304 30.39 -14.96 -20.87
C VAL A 304 30.75 -16.43 -20.75
N THR A 305 31.36 -16.79 -19.62
CA THR A 305 31.74 -18.18 -19.34
C THR A 305 30.56 -18.98 -18.75
N LEU A 306 30.60 -20.31 -18.89
CA LEU A 306 29.62 -21.20 -18.24
C LEU A 306 29.57 -20.98 -16.72
N ASN A 307 30.73 -20.72 -16.09
CA ASN A 307 30.81 -20.46 -14.66
C ASN A 307 30.12 -19.16 -14.23
N GLU A 308 30.05 -18.15 -15.10
CA GLU A 308 29.28 -16.93 -14.86
C GLU A 308 27.78 -17.13 -15.04
N LEU A 309 27.38 -18.09 -15.87
CA LEU A 309 25.97 -18.44 -16.09
C LEU A 309 25.41 -19.35 -15.01
N LYS A 310 26.22 -20.25 -14.45
CA LYS A 310 25.79 -21.15 -13.36
C LYS A 310 25.22 -20.34 -12.19
N GLY A 311 23.97 -20.64 -11.83
CA GLY A 311 23.27 -19.97 -10.74
C GLY A 311 22.58 -18.65 -11.10
N ARG A 312 22.75 -18.12 -12.32
CA ARG A 312 21.85 -17.08 -12.85
C ARG A 312 20.44 -17.63 -12.93
N ILE A 313 19.43 -16.78 -12.81
CA ILE A 313 18.03 -17.21 -12.67
C ILE A 313 17.26 -16.91 -13.95
N VAL A 314 16.52 -17.89 -14.46
CA VAL A 314 15.59 -17.73 -15.58
C VAL A 314 14.43 -16.81 -15.17
N ALA A 315 14.20 -15.75 -15.93
CA ALA A 315 13.25 -14.71 -15.60
C ALA A 315 11.80 -15.05 -15.98
N GLN A 316 11.61 -15.79 -17.08
CA GLN A 316 10.31 -16.13 -17.63
C GLN A 316 10.16 -17.63 -17.86
N THR A 317 8.94 -18.12 -17.76
CA THR A 317 8.57 -19.51 -18.03
C THR A 317 8.71 -19.76 -19.53
N ILE A 318 9.51 -20.76 -19.87
CA ILE A 318 9.78 -21.17 -21.25
C ILE A 318 8.86 -22.35 -21.56
N TYR A 319 8.05 -22.20 -22.61
CA TYR A 319 7.14 -23.22 -23.09
C TYR A 319 7.77 -24.00 -24.25
N LYS A 320 7.33 -25.25 -24.44
CA LYS A 320 7.74 -26.03 -25.61
C LYS A 320 7.02 -25.51 -26.86
N ASP A 321 7.70 -25.49 -28.00
CA ASP A 321 7.18 -24.97 -29.27
C ASP A 321 5.74 -25.44 -29.56
N GLY A 322 4.80 -24.51 -29.53
CA GLY A 322 3.39 -24.72 -29.87
C GLY A 322 2.53 -25.46 -28.83
N SER A 323 3.06 -25.82 -27.66
CA SER A 323 2.26 -26.43 -26.58
C SER A 323 2.10 -25.50 -25.38
N LYS A 324 1.07 -25.76 -24.57
CA LYS A 324 0.90 -25.13 -23.24
C LYS A 324 1.75 -25.81 -22.16
N ASP A 325 2.59 -26.78 -22.53
CA ASP A 325 3.42 -27.50 -21.57
C ASP A 325 4.67 -26.70 -21.27
N GLU A 326 4.87 -26.42 -19.98
CA GLU A 326 6.03 -25.71 -19.47
C GLU A 326 7.29 -26.57 -19.64
N LEU A 327 8.29 -26.06 -20.37
CA LEU A 327 9.59 -26.71 -20.50
C LEU A 327 10.45 -26.43 -19.27
N ILE A 328 10.48 -25.16 -18.86
CA ILE A 328 11.26 -24.65 -17.72
C ILE A 328 10.43 -23.54 -17.05
N PRO A 329 10.10 -23.66 -15.75
CA PRO A 329 9.41 -22.60 -15.03
C PRO A 329 10.35 -21.40 -14.79
N CYS A 330 9.77 -20.20 -14.66
CA CYS A 330 10.51 -19.04 -14.20
C CYS A 330 11.09 -19.25 -12.79
N ASN A 331 11.99 -18.35 -12.36
CA ASN A 331 12.72 -18.43 -11.08
C ASN A 331 13.64 -19.67 -10.94
N THR A 332 13.93 -20.38 -12.03
CA THR A 332 14.78 -21.57 -12.04
C THR A 332 16.26 -21.18 -12.19
N PRO A 333 17.18 -21.70 -11.36
CA PRO A 333 18.61 -21.46 -11.55
C PRO A 333 19.16 -22.21 -12.77
N LEU A 334 20.00 -21.53 -13.56
CA LEU A 334 20.71 -22.12 -14.68
C LEU A 334 21.73 -23.16 -14.19
N THR A 335 21.66 -24.34 -14.79
CA THR A 335 22.64 -25.43 -14.68
C THR A 335 23.14 -25.80 -16.09
N ALA A 336 24.27 -26.51 -16.16
CA ALA A 336 24.79 -27.00 -17.44
C ALA A 336 23.77 -27.90 -18.16
N GLU A 337 23.09 -28.77 -17.42
CA GLU A 337 22.02 -29.63 -17.94
C GLU A 337 20.86 -28.83 -18.55
N LEU A 338 20.48 -27.73 -17.89
CA LEU A 338 19.39 -26.88 -18.33
C LEU A 338 19.74 -26.10 -19.60
N LEU A 339 21.00 -25.66 -19.74
CA LEU A 339 21.51 -25.05 -20.97
C LEU A 339 21.52 -26.04 -22.15
N THR A 340 21.94 -27.29 -21.92
CA THR A 340 21.85 -28.34 -22.95
C THR A 340 20.41 -28.61 -23.34
N LYS A 341 19.49 -28.70 -22.37
CA LYS A 341 18.05 -28.89 -22.62
C LYS A 341 17.45 -27.74 -23.44
N LEU A 342 17.86 -26.50 -23.17
CA LEU A 342 17.44 -25.32 -23.95
C LEU A 342 17.91 -25.42 -25.41
N ALA A 343 19.18 -25.77 -25.62
CA ALA A 343 19.75 -25.93 -26.96
C ALA A 343 19.11 -27.10 -27.74
N GLU A 344 18.81 -28.22 -27.08
CA GLU A 344 18.11 -29.37 -27.68
C GLU A 344 16.69 -29.03 -28.13
N ASN A 345 16.00 -28.12 -27.43
CA ASN A 345 14.68 -27.63 -27.79
C ASN A 345 14.72 -26.42 -28.73
N GLY A 346 15.89 -26.06 -29.27
CA GLY A 346 16.04 -24.98 -30.25
C GLY A 346 15.83 -23.57 -29.70
N ILE A 347 15.90 -23.38 -28.37
CA ILE A 347 15.75 -22.06 -27.76
C ILE A 347 17.02 -21.23 -27.98
N THR A 348 16.88 -20.10 -28.66
CA THR A 348 17.98 -19.21 -29.05
C THR A 348 18.16 -18.01 -28.12
N GLU A 349 17.11 -17.58 -27.43
CA GLU A 349 17.15 -16.48 -26.46
C GLU A 349 16.48 -16.90 -25.15
N VAL A 350 17.08 -16.51 -24.02
CA VAL A 350 16.53 -16.73 -22.68
C VAL A 350 16.64 -15.47 -21.85
N ASP A 351 15.55 -15.03 -21.25
CA ASP A 351 15.55 -13.92 -20.31
C ASP A 351 16.04 -14.38 -18.93
N LEU A 352 17.00 -13.65 -18.36
CA LEU A 352 17.59 -13.88 -17.04
C LEU A 352 17.33 -12.70 -16.11
N LEU A 353 17.17 -12.96 -14.81
CA LEU A 353 17.02 -11.89 -13.83
C LEU A 353 18.35 -11.15 -13.65
N HIS A 354 18.30 -9.83 -13.78
CA HIS A 354 19.39 -8.96 -13.37
C HIS A 354 19.35 -8.75 -11.84
N ILE A 355 20.32 -9.35 -11.14
CA ILE A 355 20.51 -9.19 -9.69
C ILE A 355 21.89 -8.56 -9.48
N GLY A 356 21.91 -7.27 -9.18
CA GLY A 356 23.14 -6.49 -9.05
C GLY A 356 23.62 -6.38 -7.60
N PRO A 357 24.93 -6.28 -7.35
CA PRO A 357 25.49 -6.29 -5.98
C PRO A 357 25.15 -5.05 -5.13
N GLN A 358 24.63 -3.97 -5.72
CA GLN A 358 24.35 -2.72 -5.00
C GLN A 358 22.88 -2.26 -5.06
N ASN A 359 22.19 -2.47 -6.19
CA ASN A 359 20.89 -1.83 -6.43
C ASN A 359 19.71 -2.81 -6.44
N VAL A 360 19.92 -4.08 -6.79
CA VAL A 360 18.83 -5.05 -6.99
C VAL A 360 19.12 -6.33 -6.23
N GLY A 361 18.43 -6.52 -5.10
CA GLY A 361 18.57 -7.71 -4.25
C GLY A 361 17.69 -8.89 -4.67
N SER A 362 18.06 -10.10 -4.25
CA SER A 362 17.33 -11.34 -4.56
C SER A 362 16.08 -11.58 -3.70
N SER A 363 15.74 -10.68 -2.77
CA SER A 363 14.74 -10.93 -1.72
C SER A 363 13.39 -11.46 -2.22
N LEU A 364 12.83 -10.89 -3.29
CA LEU A 364 11.53 -11.34 -3.81
C LEU A 364 11.64 -12.72 -4.46
N ARG A 365 12.66 -12.96 -5.29
CA ARG A 365 12.87 -14.26 -5.95
C ARG A 365 13.17 -15.37 -4.94
N ASP A 366 13.88 -15.04 -3.85
CA ASP A 366 14.15 -15.95 -2.74
C ASP A 366 12.87 -16.26 -1.98
N THR A 367 12.03 -15.25 -1.76
CA THR A 367 10.70 -15.43 -1.16
C THR A 367 9.80 -16.30 -2.03
N LEU A 368 9.78 -16.09 -3.36
CA LEU A 368 9.04 -16.92 -4.31
C LEU A 368 9.51 -18.38 -4.28
N ALA A 369 10.81 -18.63 -4.18
CA ALA A 369 11.35 -19.98 -4.13
C ALA A 369 11.01 -20.73 -2.82
N LEU A 370 10.75 -20.00 -1.74
CA LEU A 370 10.30 -20.57 -0.46
C LEU A 370 8.77 -20.72 -0.38
N ASP A 371 8.05 -20.05 -1.26
CA ASP A 371 6.60 -20.18 -1.41
C ASP A 371 6.27 -21.54 -2.03
N LYS A 372 5.41 -22.31 -1.35
CA LYS A 372 5.03 -23.66 -1.80
C LYS A 372 3.78 -23.65 -2.68
N LEU A 373 3.16 -22.49 -2.85
CA LEU A 373 1.89 -22.34 -3.55
C LEU A 373 2.12 -21.81 -4.96
N SER A 374 1.53 -22.46 -5.95
CA SER A 374 1.65 -22.06 -7.35
C SER A 374 0.42 -21.34 -7.87
N SER A 375 -0.78 -21.63 -7.35
CA SER A 375 -2.04 -21.05 -7.88
C SER A 375 -2.66 -19.94 -7.01
N PRO A 376 -3.31 -18.94 -7.62
CA PRO A 376 -4.06 -17.90 -6.90
C PRO A 376 -5.13 -18.45 -5.95
N GLU A 377 -5.84 -19.50 -6.35
CA GLU A 377 -6.87 -20.14 -5.53
C GLU A 377 -6.28 -20.79 -4.28
N GLN A 378 -5.15 -21.48 -4.42
CA GLN A 378 -4.43 -22.04 -3.27
C GLN A 378 -3.92 -20.94 -2.34
N SER A 379 -3.45 -19.82 -2.89
CA SER A 379 -3.05 -18.65 -2.10
C SER A 379 -4.23 -18.03 -1.34
N LEU A 380 -5.42 -17.95 -1.94
CA LEU A 380 -6.64 -17.49 -1.26
C LEU A 380 -7.07 -18.45 -0.13
N ILE A 381 -6.99 -19.77 -0.36
CA ILE A 381 -7.27 -20.77 0.66
C ILE A 381 -6.29 -20.67 1.82
N GLU A 382 -4.99 -20.49 1.54
CA GLU A 382 -3.99 -20.31 2.58
C GLU A 382 -4.22 -19.00 3.33
N LEU A 383 -4.56 -17.91 2.64
CA LEU A 383 -4.91 -16.63 3.26
C LEU A 383 -6.10 -16.78 4.21
N TYR A 384 -7.15 -17.50 3.80
CA TYR A 384 -8.31 -17.78 4.64
C TYR A 384 -7.98 -18.61 5.89
N LYS A 385 -6.97 -19.49 5.81
CA LYS A 385 -6.50 -20.30 6.95
C LYS A 385 -5.65 -19.51 7.96
N LYS A 386 -5.08 -18.36 7.59
CA LYS A 386 -4.20 -17.54 8.46
C LYS A 386 -4.99 -16.58 9.35
#